data_AF-A0A966ML78-F1
#
_entry.id   AF-A0A966ML78-F1
#
_cell.length_a   1.000
_cell.length_b   1.000
_cell.length_c   1.000
_cell.angle_alpha   90.00
_cell.angle_beta   90.00
_cell.angle_gamma   90.00
#
_symmetry.space_group_name_H-M   'P 1'
#
loop_
_entity.id
_entity.type
_entity.pdbx_description
1 polymer ?
#
loop_
_entity_poly.entity_id
_entity_poly.type
_entity_poly.pdbx_seq_one_letter_code
_entity_poly.pdbx_strand_id
1 'polypeptide(L)' 'QVRNITGTLALVGTGKWHPDDVKAALDAADRSAAGPTAPPQGLYLVGVDYPPIAGSRD' A
#
# COMPACT_ATOMS: atom_id res chain seq x y z
N GLN A 1 5.43 -3.71 0.38
CA GLN A 1 4.86 -2.35 0.52
C GLN A 1 3.35 -2.33 0.76
N VAL A 2 2.49 -2.94 -0.05
CA VAL A 2 1.01 -2.82 0.06
C VAL A 2 0.47 -2.94 1.49
N ARG A 3 0.78 -4.03 2.21
CA ARG A 3 0.30 -4.26 3.59
C ARG A 3 0.77 -3.20 4.60
N ASN A 4 1.91 -2.56 4.37
CA ASN A 4 2.39 -1.45 5.20
C ASN A 4 1.49 -0.22 5.00
N ILE A 5 1.24 0.13 3.73
CA ILE A 5 0.36 1.25 3.37
C ILE A 5 -1.04 1.00 3.94
N THR A 6 -1.61 -0.19 3.74
CA THR A 6 -2.93 -0.56 4.27
C THR A 6 -3.00 -0.42 5.79
N GLY A 7 -1.99 -0.91 6.53
CA GLY A 7 -1.98 -0.82 7.99
C GLY A 7 -1.78 0.61 8.50
N THR A 8 -1.07 1.46 7.77
CA THR A 8 -0.95 2.90 8.05
C THR A 8 -2.29 3.61 7.85
N LEU A 9 -2.97 3.36 6.73
CA LEU A 9 -4.28 3.95 6.44
C LEU A 9 -5.37 3.48 7.41
N ALA A 10 -5.26 2.26 7.95
CA ALA A 10 -6.18 1.77 8.98
C ALA A 10 -6.14 2.62 10.27
N LEU A 11 -4.99 3.24 10.60
CA LEU A 11 -4.90 4.15 11.74
C LEU A 11 -5.73 5.43 11.51
N VAL A 12 -5.78 5.91 10.26
CA VAL A 12 -6.66 7.03 9.88
C VAL A 12 -8.12 6.61 9.91
N GLY A 13 -8.45 5.46 9.31
CA GLY A 13 -9.83 4.95 9.27
C GLY A 13 -10.42 4.65 10.65
N THR A 14 -9.57 4.43 11.66
CA THR A 14 -9.97 4.22 13.06
C THR A 14 -9.87 5.49 13.91
N GLY A 15 -9.52 6.64 13.32
CA GLY A 15 -9.40 7.93 14.01
C GLY A 15 -8.18 8.07 14.92
N LYS A 16 -7.22 7.14 14.86
CA LYS A 16 -5.99 7.21 15.66
C LYS A 16 -5.00 8.21 15.10
N TRP A 17 -4.96 8.35 13.77
CA TRP A 17 -4.10 9.28 13.04
C TRP A 17 -4.94 10.25 12.19
N HIS A 18 -4.44 11.47 12.03
CA HIS A 18 -4.93 12.42 11.02
C HIS A 18 -4.32 12.08 9.66
N PRO A 19 -4.98 12.41 8.52
CA PRO A 19 -4.38 12.25 7.20
C PRO A 19 -2.98 12.88 7.04
N ASP A 20 -2.71 13.97 7.74
CA ASP A 20 -1.38 14.63 7.70
C ASP A 20 -0.27 13.77 8.33
N ASP A 21 -0.60 12.88 9.27
CA ASP A 21 0.37 11.94 9.85
C ASP A 21 0.86 10.94 8.79
N VAL A 22 0.00 10.56 7.83
CA VAL A 22 0.38 9.70 6.70
C VAL A 22 1.39 10.42 5.81
N LYS A 23 1.19 11.72 5.59
CA LYS A 23 2.13 12.53 4.82
C LYS A 23 3.48 12.61 5.52
N ALA A 24 3.49 12.93 6.81
CA ALA A 24 4.71 12.96 7.61
C ALA A 24 5.46 11.61 7.58
N ALA A 25 4.74 10.49 7.71
CA ALA A 25 5.33 9.15 7.64
C ALA A 25 5.93 8.82 6.25
N LEU A 26 5.30 9.30 5.17
CA LEU A 26 5.83 9.12 3.81
C LEU A 26 7.09 9.96 3.60
N ASP A 27 7.06 11.22 4.00
CA ASP A 27 8.16 12.17 3.85
C ASP A 27 9.39 11.76 4.68
N ALA A 28 9.18 11.09 5.81
CA ALA A 28 10.26 10.55 6.64
C ALA A 28 11.10 9.46 5.93
N ALA A 29 10.56 8.82 4.87
CA ALA A 29 11.20 7.71 4.15
C ALA A 29 11.75 6.60 5.07
N ASP A 30 11.15 6.44 6.25
CA ASP A 30 11.56 5.49 7.28
C ASP A 30 10.43 4.49 7.52
N ARG A 31 10.75 3.20 7.46
CA ARG A 31 9.80 2.13 7.72
C ARG A 31 9.23 2.20 9.14
N SER A 32 10.01 2.68 10.11
CA SER A 32 9.60 2.77 11.51
C SER A 32 8.53 3.85 11.74
N ALA A 33 8.49 4.87 10.87
CA ALA A 33 7.52 5.97 10.93
C ALA A 33 6.13 5.58 10.40
N ALA A 34 6.00 4.47 9.68
CA ALA A 34 4.72 4.00 9.16
C ALA A 34 3.99 3.08 10.14
N GLY A 35 2.68 2.90 9.93
CA GLY A 35 1.84 2.05 10.76
C GLY A 35 2.24 0.56 10.74
N PRO A 36 1.61 -0.25 11.61
CA PRO A 36 1.87 -1.68 11.68
C PRO A 36 1.57 -2.34 10.34
N THR A 37 2.33 -3.36 9.98
CA THR A 37 2.05 -4.12 8.75
C THR A 37 0.71 -4.85 8.89
N ALA A 38 -0.24 -4.60 7.98
CA ALA A 38 -1.53 -5.29 7.97
C ALA A 38 -1.36 -6.82 7.89
N PRO A 39 -2.28 -7.64 8.43
CA PRO A 39 -2.17 -9.10 8.34
C PRO A 39 -2.12 -9.63 6.89
N PRO A 40 -1.42 -10.76 6.62
CA PRO A 40 -1.26 -11.26 5.25
C PRO A 40 -2.54 -11.80 4.63
N GLN A 41 -3.42 -12.42 5.43
CA GLN A 41 -4.61 -13.12 4.95
C GLN A 41 -5.66 -12.22 4.27
N GLY A 42 -5.55 -10.90 4.40
CA GLY A 42 -6.44 -9.94 3.74
C GLY A 42 -5.94 -9.42 2.40
N LEU A 43 -4.73 -9.79 1.95
CA LEU A 43 -4.17 -9.34 0.68
C LEU A 43 -4.35 -10.41 -0.40
N TYR A 44 -4.93 -10.02 -1.54
CA TYR A 44 -5.13 -10.87 -2.70
C TYR A 44 -4.54 -10.20 -3.95
N LEU A 45 -3.87 -10.99 -4.79
CA LEU A 45 -3.46 -10.56 -6.14
C LEU A 45 -4.67 -10.66 -7.06
N VAL A 46 -5.04 -9.55 -7.70
CA VAL A 46 -6.26 -9.46 -8.54
C VAL A 46 -5.99 -9.64 -10.04
N GLY A 47 -4.76 -9.41 -10.48
CA GLY A 47 -4.39 -9.48 -11.89
C GLY A 47 -2.93 -9.06 -12.10
N VAL A 48 -2.41 -9.39 -13.29
CA VAL A 48 -1.08 -8.98 -13.74
C VAL A 48 -1.21 -8.56 -15.19
N ASP A 49 -0.84 -7.31 -15.48
CA ASP A 49 -0.81 -6.80 -16.84
C ASP A 49 0.53 -7.15 -17.49
N TYR A 50 0.46 -7.71 -18.69
CA TYR A 50 1.63 -7.95 -19.54
C TYR A 50 1.57 -7.02 -20.74
N PRO A 51 2.72 -6.49 -21.21
CA PRO A 51 2.76 -5.76 -22.45
C PRO A 51 2.30 -6.67 -23.61
N PRO A 52 1.71 -6.11 -24.68
CA PRO A 52 1.35 -6.89 -25.85
C PRO A 52 2.55 -7.66 -26.39
N ILE A 53 2.33 -8.90 -26.83
CA ILE A 53 3.39 -9.63 -27.53
C ILE A 53 3.59 -8.95 -28.88
N ALA A 54 4.75 -8.33 -29.08
CA ALA A 54 5.11 -7.73 -30.35
C ALA A 54 5.11 -8.82 -31.45
N GLY A 55 4.08 -8.79 -32.32
CA GLY A 55 4.00 -9.63 -33.51
C GLY A 55 2.81 -10.58 -33.63
N SER A 56 1.82 -10.58 -32.73
CA SER A 56 0.57 -11.30 -33.03
C SER A 56 -0.20 -10.55 -34.12
N ARG A 57 -0.18 -11.08 -35.35
CA ARG A 57 -1.07 -10.64 -36.42
C ARG A 57 -2.49 -11.08 -36.06
N ASP A 58 -3.41 -10.13 -36.09
CA ASP A 58 -4.83 -10.40 -36.32
C ASP A 58 -5.04 -11.10 -37.68
#